data_AF-A0A6A6KL49-F1
#
_entry.id   AF-A0A6A6KL49-F1
#
_cell.length_a   1.000
_cell.length_b   1.000
_cell.length_c   1.000
_cell.angle_alpha   90.00
_cell.angle_beta   90.00
_cell.angle_gamma   90.00
#
_symmetry.space_group_name_H-M   'P 1'
#
loop_
_entity.id
_entity.type
_entity.pdbx_description
1 polymer ?
#
loop_
_entity_poly.entity_id
_entity_poly.type
_entity_poly.pdbx_seq_one_letter_code
_entity_poly.pdbx_strand_id
1 'polypeptide(L)'
;MGQKQAYRSDQSIFQFHLVLNISPRTVPGGEGMAFILAIDSNLPENSQGQWLGIVNAKTNGNSQAKIVAVEFDTRKSYPGDVDSNHAGLDVNSIYSIKQVPLGIFGINLSAGVDVMVRIQYEENLTVFIGEDARNLVFSEPIDLSLSSKGGAALLIGIAFFSCWKWKSKKNRSTTPIQA
;
A
#
# COMPACT_ATOMS: atom_id res chain seq x y z
N MET A 1 40.12 -30.87 3.89
CA MET A 1 39.14 -30.26 2.96
C MET A 1 37.82 -30.10 3.70
N GLY A 2 37.58 -28.92 4.26
CA GLY A 2 36.28 -28.59 4.86
C GLY A 2 35.30 -28.22 3.75
N GLN A 3 34.17 -28.90 3.70
CA GLN A 3 33.05 -28.52 2.85
C GLN A 3 32.59 -27.13 3.31
N LYS A 4 32.84 -26.10 2.48
CA LYS A 4 32.17 -24.81 2.67
C LYS A 4 30.69 -25.07 2.42
N GLN A 5 29.88 -25.13 3.49
CA GLN A 5 28.45 -24.95 3.36
C GLN A 5 28.25 -23.61 2.66
N ALA A 6 27.67 -23.66 1.45
CA ALA A 6 27.21 -22.46 0.78
C ALA A 6 26.19 -21.81 1.71
N TYR A 7 26.49 -20.59 2.17
CA TYR A 7 25.53 -19.76 2.87
C TYR A 7 24.33 -19.56 1.94
N ARG A 8 23.22 -20.20 2.27
CA ARG A 8 21.95 -20.09 1.54
C ARG A 8 21.57 -18.62 1.56
N SER A 9 21.36 -18.02 0.39
CA SER A 9 20.96 -16.62 0.22
C SER A 9 19.89 -16.22 1.25
N ASP A 10 20.06 -15.11 1.95
CA ASP A 10 19.07 -14.53 2.86
C ASP A 10 17.76 -14.26 2.10
N GLN A 11 16.89 -15.27 2.00
CA GLN A 11 15.54 -15.14 1.47
C GLN A 11 14.63 -14.74 2.63
N SER A 12 14.24 -13.47 2.64
CA SER A 12 13.21 -12.98 3.55
C SER A 12 11.86 -13.58 3.13
N ILE A 13 11.23 -14.33 4.03
CA ILE A 13 9.87 -14.84 3.87
C ILE A 13 8.97 -14.16 4.88
N PHE A 14 7.82 -13.66 4.45
CA PHE A 14 6.86 -13.04 5.35
C PHE A 14 5.42 -13.21 4.89
N GLN A 15 4.49 -13.09 5.84
CA GLN A 15 3.07 -13.13 5.58
C GLN A 15 2.32 -12.16 6.50
N PHE A 16 1.34 -11.46 5.94
CA PHE A 16 0.47 -10.53 6.64
C PHE A 16 -0.99 -10.90 6.39
N HIS A 17 -1.79 -10.78 7.45
CA HIS A 17 -3.24 -10.87 7.38
C HIS A 17 -3.83 -9.54 7.78
N LEU A 18 -4.73 -9.02 6.93
CA LEU A 18 -5.45 -7.80 7.18
C LEU A 18 -6.96 -8.08 7.05
N VAL A 19 -7.75 -7.30 7.78
CA VAL A 19 -9.19 -7.21 7.58
C VAL A 19 -9.49 -5.78 7.17
N LEU A 20 -10.06 -5.62 5.98
CA LEU A 20 -10.48 -4.33 5.45
C LEU A 20 -11.98 -4.20 5.65
N ASN A 21 -12.40 -3.10 6.29
CA ASN A 21 -13.80 -2.71 6.36
C ASN A 21 -13.89 -1.24 5.94
N ILE A 22 -14.15 -1.02 4.66
CA ILE A 22 -14.13 0.32 4.06
C ILE A 22 -15.57 0.74 3.80
N SER A 23 -16.00 1.80 4.47
CA SER A 23 -17.31 2.43 4.29
C SER A 23 -17.12 3.84 3.71
N PRO A 24 -17.62 4.14 2.50
CA PRO A 24 -17.56 5.48 1.93
C PRO A 24 -18.21 6.51 2.85
N ARG A 25 -17.52 7.64 3.07
CA ARG A 25 -18.02 8.77 3.88
C ARG A 25 -18.33 10.02 3.05
N THR A 26 -17.99 10.01 1.76
CA THR A 26 -18.15 11.12 0.83
C THR A 26 -18.77 10.63 -0.48
N VAL A 27 -19.25 11.57 -1.30
CA VAL A 27 -19.74 11.29 -2.66
C VAL A 27 -19.01 12.22 -3.64
N PRO A 28 -18.24 11.67 -4.61
CA PRO A 28 -17.87 10.26 -4.73
C PRO A 28 -17.04 9.77 -3.53
N GLY A 29 -17.14 8.47 -3.24
CA GLY A 29 -16.30 7.79 -2.24
C GLY A 29 -14.88 7.55 -2.77
N GLY A 30 -13.98 7.15 -1.89
CA GLY A 30 -12.58 6.90 -2.24
C GLY A 30 -11.61 7.30 -1.12
N GLU A 31 -10.32 7.09 -1.31
CA GLU A 31 -9.68 6.56 -2.53
C GLU A 31 -9.30 5.10 -2.40
N GLY A 32 -9.14 4.61 -1.17
CA GLY A 32 -8.76 3.24 -0.89
C GLY A 32 -7.73 3.20 0.22
N MET A 33 -6.96 2.12 0.23
CA MET A 33 -5.87 1.88 1.17
C MET A 33 -4.71 1.18 0.46
N ALA A 34 -3.50 1.29 1.00
CA ALA A 34 -2.34 0.58 0.48
C ALA A 34 -1.56 -0.10 1.61
N PHE A 35 -1.19 -1.36 1.42
CA PHE A 35 -0.16 -2.03 2.20
C PHE A 35 1.20 -1.72 1.57
N ILE A 36 2.15 -1.22 2.36
CA ILE A 36 3.38 -0.60 1.87
C ILE A 36 4.61 -1.37 2.36
N LEU A 37 5.55 -1.57 1.45
CA LEU A 37 6.93 -1.97 1.68
C LEU A 37 7.85 -0.84 1.20
N ALA A 38 8.58 -0.19 2.09
CA ALA A 38 9.41 0.98 1.77
C ALA A 38 10.81 0.89 2.38
N ILE A 39 11.80 1.51 1.72
CA ILE A 39 13.17 1.59 2.25
C ILE A 39 13.37 2.86 3.11
N ASP A 40 12.50 3.87 2.95
CA ASP A 40 12.52 5.12 3.71
C ASP A 40 11.20 5.28 4.48
N SER A 41 11.27 5.85 5.67
CA SER A 41 10.12 6.24 6.50
C SER A 41 9.47 7.56 6.07
N ASN A 42 10.13 8.32 5.20
CA ASN A 42 9.61 9.61 4.72
C ASN A 42 8.38 9.39 3.83
N LEU A 43 7.23 9.82 4.34
CA LEU A 43 5.99 9.83 3.56
C LEU A 43 6.10 10.86 2.43
N PRO A 44 5.59 10.57 1.22
CA PRO A 44 5.59 11.55 0.14
C PRO A 44 4.71 12.74 0.50
N GLU A 45 5.24 13.95 0.33
CA GLU A 45 4.49 15.18 0.54
C GLU A 45 3.32 15.28 -0.45
N ASN A 46 2.19 15.83 0.01
CA ASN A 46 1.00 16.07 -0.82
C ASN A 46 0.47 14.82 -1.55
N SER A 47 0.60 13.65 -0.90
CA SER A 47 0.23 12.33 -1.43
C SER A 47 -1.24 11.94 -1.16
N GLN A 48 -2.13 12.91 -0.92
CA GLN A 48 -3.56 12.65 -0.75
C GLN A 48 -4.27 12.28 -2.06
N GLY A 49 -5.47 11.72 -1.94
CA GLY A 49 -6.31 11.46 -3.11
C GLY A 49 -5.83 10.22 -3.84
N GLN A 50 -5.83 10.31 -5.19
CA GLN A 50 -5.36 9.27 -6.10
C GLN A 50 -4.01 8.66 -5.70
N TRP A 51 -3.16 9.38 -4.99
CA TRP A 51 -1.79 8.97 -4.71
C TRP A 51 -1.63 7.96 -3.55
N LEU A 52 -2.71 7.66 -2.81
CA LEU A 52 -2.78 6.66 -1.73
C LEU A 52 -1.68 6.72 -0.64
N GLY A 53 -0.91 7.80 -0.56
CA GLY A 53 0.16 7.93 0.42
C GLY A 53 1.47 7.29 -0.03
N ILE A 54 1.52 6.77 -1.27
CA ILE A 54 2.65 6.00 -1.78
C ILE A 54 3.62 6.81 -2.65
N VAL A 55 3.10 7.74 -3.45
CA VAL A 55 3.89 8.64 -4.31
C VAL A 55 3.27 10.03 -4.36
N ASN A 56 3.83 10.96 -5.11
CA ASN A 56 3.17 12.22 -5.42
C ASN A 56 3.43 12.62 -6.87
N ALA A 57 2.90 13.76 -7.29
CA ALA A 57 3.06 14.26 -8.66
C ALA A 57 4.53 14.37 -9.13
N LYS A 58 5.50 14.50 -8.21
CA LYS A 58 6.93 14.61 -8.52
C LYS A 58 7.63 13.25 -8.53
N THR A 59 7.25 12.34 -7.63
CA THR A 59 7.93 11.05 -7.45
C THR A 59 7.27 9.90 -8.20
N ASN A 60 6.07 10.08 -8.73
CA ASN A 60 5.35 9.06 -9.49
C ASN A 60 6.16 8.58 -10.71
N GLY A 61 6.41 7.28 -10.80
CA GLY A 61 7.22 6.66 -11.86
C GLY A 61 8.73 6.83 -11.67
N ASN A 62 9.18 7.38 -10.54
CA ASN A 62 10.60 7.61 -10.26
C ASN A 62 11.11 6.62 -9.21
N SER A 63 12.22 5.95 -9.50
CA SER A 63 12.87 4.97 -8.59
C SER A 63 13.30 5.56 -7.24
N GLN A 64 13.34 6.90 -7.10
CA GLN A 64 13.55 7.59 -5.83
C GLN A 64 12.42 7.39 -4.82
N ALA A 65 11.21 7.01 -5.27
CA ALA A 65 10.10 6.69 -4.37
C ALA A 65 10.42 5.48 -3.46
N LYS A 66 11.22 4.53 -3.95
CA LYS A 66 11.69 3.33 -3.23
C LYS A 66 10.58 2.60 -2.47
N ILE A 67 9.45 2.43 -3.14
CA ILE A 67 8.23 1.89 -2.55
C ILE A 67 7.64 0.79 -3.43
N VAL A 68 7.18 -0.27 -2.77
CA VAL A 68 6.30 -1.29 -3.35
C VAL A 68 5.03 -1.27 -2.54
N ALA A 69 3.87 -1.24 -3.18
CA ALA A 69 2.60 -1.27 -2.47
C ALA A 69 1.61 -2.27 -3.09
N VAL A 70 0.78 -2.86 -2.24
CA VAL A 70 -0.44 -3.54 -2.65
C VAL A 70 -1.58 -2.57 -2.35
N GLU A 71 -2.18 -2.00 -3.39
CA GLU A 71 -3.33 -1.11 -3.27
C GLU A 71 -4.65 -1.88 -3.25
N PHE A 72 -5.61 -1.35 -2.51
CA PHE A 72 -7.01 -1.75 -2.45
C PHE A 72 -7.82 -0.51 -2.82
N ASP A 73 -7.99 -0.32 -4.13
CA ASP A 73 -8.54 0.88 -4.73
C ASP A 73 -10.07 0.85 -4.76
N THR A 74 -10.68 1.96 -4.35
CA THR A 74 -12.14 2.12 -4.29
C THR A 74 -12.65 3.25 -5.18
N ARG A 75 -11.78 3.81 -6.03
CA ARG A 75 -12.09 4.91 -6.93
C ARG A 75 -11.18 4.90 -8.16
N LYS A 76 -11.81 4.79 -9.32
CA LYS A 76 -11.17 5.05 -10.60
C LYS A 76 -10.74 6.52 -10.70
N SER A 77 -9.46 6.78 -10.47
CA SER A 77 -8.89 8.12 -10.32
C SER A 77 -8.14 8.58 -11.58
N TYR A 78 -7.73 7.66 -12.46
CA TYR A 78 -7.17 7.98 -13.77
C TYR A 78 -7.66 7.02 -14.88
N PRO A 79 -7.48 7.35 -16.18
CA PRO A 79 -8.01 6.53 -17.27
C PRO A 79 -7.47 5.09 -17.33
N GLY A 80 -6.26 4.87 -16.80
CA GLY A 80 -5.58 3.57 -16.79
C GLY A 80 -6.01 2.63 -15.67
N ASP A 81 -6.74 3.11 -14.66
CA ASP A 81 -7.35 2.26 -13.64
C ASP A 81 -8.36 1.31 -14.29
N VAL A 82 -8.32 0.04 -13.91
CA VAL A 82 -9.21 -0.97 -14.50
C VAL A 82 -10.68 -0.69 -14.17
N ASP A 83 -10.98 -0.35 -12.91
CA ASP A 83 -12.30 0.04 -12.41
C ASP A 83 -12.17 0.83 -11.09
N SER A 84 -13.27 1.00 -10.35
CA SER A 84 -13.29 1.66 -9.03
C SER A 84 -13.34 0.65 -7.86
N ASN A 85 -12.91 -0.59 -8.06
CA ASN A 85 -12.93 -1.66 -7.07
C ASN A 85 -11.94 -2.76 -7.48
N HIS A 86 -10.65 -2.49 -7.34
CA HIS A 86 -9.59 -3.41 -7.72
C HIS A 86 -8.51 -3.51 -6.64
N ALA A 87 -7.71 -4.57 -6.74
CA ALA A 87 -6.43 -4.63 -6.06
C ALA A 87 -5.30 -4.47 -7.07
N GLY A 88 -4.25 -3.77 -6.69
CA GLY A 88 -3.13 -3.45 -7.56
C GLY A 88 -1.77 -3.70 -6.90
N LEU A 89 -0.74 -3.86 -7.74
CA LEU A 89 0.66 -3.89 -7.33
C LEU A 89 1.38 -2.68 -7.91
N ASP A 90 1.82 -1.81 -7.02
CA ASP A 90 2.50 -0.57 -7.33
C ASP A 90 3.98 -0.68 -7.06
N VAL A 91 4.78 -0.18 -8.00
CA VAL A 91 6.24 -0.12 -7.86
C VAL A 91 6.69 1.29 -8.26
N ASN A 92 7.05 2.09 -7.26
CA ASN A 92 7.49 3.49 -7.42
C ASN A 92 6.51 4.40 -8.19
N SER A 93 5.26 3.99 -8.35
CA SER A 93 4.26 4.64 -9.18
C SER A 93 2.89 4.25 -8.67
N ILE A 94 1.90 5.15 -8.80
CA ILE A 94 0.47 4.82 -8.62
C ILE A 94 -0.11 4.05 -9.81
N TYR A 95 0.64 4.00 -10.92
CA TYR A 95 0.28 3.19 -12.06
C TYR A 95 0.76 1.78 -11.80
N SER A 96 -0.15 0.95 -11.30
CA SER A 96 0.14 -0.42 -10.92
C SER A 96 0.59 -1.25 -12.12
N ILE A 97 1.63 -2.07 -11.91
CA ILE A 97 2.14 -2.99 -12.92
C ILE A 97 1.23 -4.21 -13.09
N LYS A 98 0.38 -4.45 -12.09
CA LYS A 98 -0.66 -5.47 -12.08
C LYS A 98 -1.89 -4.90 -11.38
N GLN A 99 -3.06 -5.01 -12.01
CA GLN A 99 -4.35 -4.66 -11.43
C GLN A 99 -5.35 -5.77 -11.70
N VAL A 100 -6.21 -6.05 -10.73
CA VAL A 100 -7.25 -7.08 -10.85
C VAL A 100 -8.56 -6.56 -10.27
N PRO A 101 -9.61 -6.40 -11.10
CA PRO A 101 -10.97 -6.09 -10.64
C PRO A 101 -11.43 -7.10 -9.60
N LEU A 102 -11.93 -6.63 -8.46
CA LEU A 102 -12.39 -7.52 -7.39
C LEU A 102 -13.84 -7.98 -7.59
N GLY A 103 -14.57 -7.32 -8.49
CA GLY A 103 -15.92 -7.72 -8.88
C GLY A 103 -16.00 -9.15 -9.44
N ILE A 104 -14.94 -9.64 -10.09
CA ILE A 104 -14.90 -11.02 -10.63
C ILE A 104 -14.89 -12.09 -9.53
N PHE A 105 -14.53 -11.71 -8.30
CA PHE A 105 -14.56 -12.57 -7.12
C PHE A 105 -15.81 -12.33 -6.25
N GLY A 106 -16.74 -11.48 -6.70
CA GLY A 106 -17.91 -11.09 -5.91
C GLY A 106 -17.58 -10.16 -4.73
N ILE A 107 -16.42 -9.50 -4.75
CA ILE A 107 -15.92 -8.67 -3.66
C ILE A 107 -16.16 -7.19 -3.99
N ASN A 108 -16.73 -6.44 -3.05
CA ASN A 108 -16.82 -4.98 -3.09
C ASN A 108 -16.12 -4.41 -1.86
N LEU A 109 -14.96 -3.80 -2.06
CA LEU A 109 -14.14 -3.22 -0.99
C LEU A 109 -14.90 -2.17 -0.18
N SER A 110 -15.77 -1.42 -0.85
CA SER A 110 -16.50 -0.27 -0.28
C SER A 110 -17.86 -0.62 0.34
N ALA A 111 -18.17 -1.92 0.50
CA ALA A 111 -19.47 -2.37 1.01
C ALA A 111 -19.65 -2.20 2.53
N GLY A 112 -18.62 -1.77 3.27
CA GLY A 112 -18.67 -1.65 4.72
C GLY A 112 -18.76 -2.99 5.46
N VAL A 113 -18.32 -4.07 4.81
CA VAL A 113 -18.23 -5.42 5.38
C VAL A 113 -16.76 -5.84 5.45
N ASP A 114 -16.49 -6.82 6.30
CA ASP A 114 -15.14 -7.34 6.48
C ASP A 114 -14.69 -8.12 5.24
N VAL A 115 -13.55 -7.70 4.68
CA VAL A 115 -12.84 -8.39 3.60
C VAL A 115 -11.48 -8.80 4.13
N MET A 116 -11.21 -10.10 4.18
CA MET A 116 -9.91 -10.61 4.61
C MET A 116 -8.92 -10.56 3.45
N VAL A 117 -7.71 -10.12 3.77
CA VAL A 117 -6.58 -10.05 2.86
C VAL A 117 -5.43 -10.83 3.45
N ARG A 118 -4.78 -11.65 2.63
CA ARG A 118 -3.51 -12.27 2.95
C ARG A 118 -2.47 -11.87 1.91
N ILE A 119 -1.38 -11.27 2.37
CA ILE A 119 -0.23 -10.90 1.56
C ILE A 119 0.93 -11.79 2.00
N GLN A 120 1.52 -12.54 1.09
CA GLN A 120 2.66 -13.40 1.36
C GLN A 120 3.81 -13.09 0.40
N TYR A 121 5.03 -13.22 0.89
CA TYR A 121 6.24 -13.09 0.09
C TYR A 121 7.17 -14.24 0.42
N GLU A 122 7.50 -15.02 -0.60
CA GLU A 122 8.47 -16.12 -0.56
C GLU A 122 9.44 -15.96 -1.75
N GLU A 123 8.98 -16.36 -2.94
CA GLU A 123 9.61 -16.06 -4.23
C GLU A 123 8.89 -14.91 -4.94
N ASN A 124 7.56 -14.90 -4.83
CA ASN A 124 6.67 -13.89 -5.39
C ASN A 124 5.90 -13.18 -4.29
N LEU A 125 5.54 -11.93 -4.54
CA LEU A 125 4.52 -11.23 -3.75
C LEU A 125 3.15 -11.73 -4.21
N THR A 126 2.45 -12.43 -3.32
CA THR A 126 1.16 -13.07 -3.62
C THR A 126 0.07 -12.51 -2.73
N VAL A 127 -1.06 -12.16 -3.33
CA VAL A 127 -2.19 -11.53 -2.67
C VAL A 127 -3.43 -12.39 -2.81
N PHE A 128 -4.04 -12.71 -1.68
CA PHE A 128 -5.34 -13.37 -1.60
C PHE A 128 -6.36 -12.47 -0.92
N ILE A 129 -7.60 -12.45 -1.41
CA ILE A 129 -8.67 -11.60 -0.89
C ILE A 129 -9.98 -12.38 -0.85
N GLY A 130 -10.82 -12.15 0.16
CA GLY A 130 -12.17 -12.69 0.23
C GLY A 130 -12.65 -12.80 1.67
N GLU A 131 -13.76 -13.51 1.90
CA GLU A 131 -14.26 -13.76 3.26
C GLU A 131 -13.26 -14.55 4.12
N ASP A 132 -12.46 -15.42 3.51
CA ASP A 132 -11.45 -16.27 4.17
C ASP A 132 -10.03 -16.08 3.60
N ALA A 133 -9.81 -15.04 2.79
CA ALA A 133 -8.56 -14.75 2.09
C ALA A 133 -8.00 -15.94 1.28
N ARG A 134 -8.87 -16.66 0.53
CA ARG A 134 -8.45 -17.77 -0.35
C ARG A 134 -8.49 -17.50 -1.84
N ASN A 135 -9.21 -16.47 -2.32
CA ASN A 135 -9.18 -16.17 -3.75
C ASN A 135 -7.82 -15.59 -4.10
N LEU A 136 -7.05 -16.30 -4.93
CA LEU A 136 -5.80 -15.78 -5.47
C LEU A 136 -6.12 -14.63 -6.43
N VAL A 137 -5.72 -13.41 -6.06
CA VAL A 137 -5.94 -12.23 -6.88
C VAL A 137 -4.76 -12.06 -7.84
N PHE A 138 -3.54 -12.05 -7.33
CA PHE A 138 -2.32 -12.09 -8.17
C PHE A 138 -1.11 -12.65 -7.40
N SER A 139 -0.10 -13.08 -8.16
CA SER A 139 1.22 -13.49 -7.67
C SER A 139 2.26 -12.99 -8.66
N GLU A 140 3.11 -12.06 -8.23
CA GLU A 140 4.07 -11.40 -9.12
C GLU A 140 5.49 -11.50 -8.56
N PRO A 141 6.50 -11.79 -9.40
CA PRO A 141 7.89 -11.80 -8.98
C PRO A 141 8.35 -10.36 -8.72
N ILE A 142 8.73 -10.06 -7.48
CA ILE A 142 9.25 -8.74 -7.09
C ILE A 142 10.55 -8.92 -6.34
N ASP A 143 11.58 -8.22 -6.80
CA ASP A 143 12.86 -8.21 -6.11
C ASP A 143 12.85 -7.20 -4.95
N LEU A 144 12.63 -7.69 -3.72
CA LEU A 144 12.75 -6.90 -2.49
C LEU A 144 14.20 -6.81 -1.95
N SER A 145 15.19 -7.37 -2.68
CA SER A 145 16.61 -7.41 -2.26
C SER A 145 17.31 -6.04 -2.27
N LEU A 146 16.63 -4.98 -2.71
CA LEU A 146 17.12 -3.61 -2.56
C LEU A 146 17.38 -3.23 -1.09
N SER A 147 16.70 -3.89 -0.14
CA SER A 147 16.97 -3.76 1.31
C SER A 147 18.26 -4.47 1.75
N SER A 148 18.56 -5.65 1.18
CA SER A 148 19.68 -6.50 1.61
C SER A 148 21.05 -6.05 1.07
N LYS A 149 21.11 -5.40 -0.09
CA LYS A 149 22.38 -4.96 -0.70
C LYS A 149 23.05 -3.76 -0.01
N GLY A 150 22.34 -3.04 0.87
CA GLY A 150 22.83 -1.85 1.57
C GLY A 150 22.68 -1.87 3.09
N GLY A 151 22.16 -2.95 3.69
CA GLY A 151 21.87 -3.01 5.12
C GLY A 151 20.72 -2.09 5.57
N ALA A 152 19.88 -1.65 4.63
CA ALA A 152 18.72 -0.81 4.93
C ALA A 152 17.55 -1.69 5.37
N ALA A 153 16.87 -1.30 6.44
CA ALA A 153 15.66 -2.00 6.88
C ALA A 153 14.53 -1.84 5.84
N LEU A 154 13.77 -2.91 5.60
CA LEU A 154 12.50 -2.83 4.91
C LEU A 154 11.43 -2.43 5.93
N LEU A 155 10.82 -1.26 5.73
CA LEU A 155 9.73 -0.76 6.54
C LEU A 155 8.40 -1.24 5.96
N ILE A 156 7.48 -1.60 6.85
CA ILE A 156 6.16 -2.12 6.50
C ILE A 156 5.11 -1.21 7.13
N GLY A 157 4.12 -0.82 6.35
CA GLY A 157 3.09 0.12 6.80
C GLY A 157 1.77 -0.03 6.07
N ILE A 158 0.78 0.72 6.54
CA ILE A 158 -0.52 0.88 5.88
C ILE A 158 -0.72 2.37 5.66
N ALA A 159 -1.06 2.77 4.44
CA ALA A 159 -1.48 4.13 4.13
C ALA A 159 -2.96 4.16 3.76
N PHE A 160 -3.65 5.18 4.27
CA PHE A 160 -5.02 5.50 3.93
C PHE A 160 -5.29 6.96 4.28
N PHE A 161 -6.20 7.60 3.56
CA PHE A 161 -6.67 8.94 3.90
C PHE A 161 -8.06 8.86 4.48
N SER A 162 -8.20 9.21 5.75
CA SER A 162 -9.46 9.80 6.19
C SER A 162 -9.35 11.30 5.93
N CYS A 163 -10.43 11.96 5.49
CA CYS A 163 -10.51 13.43 5.41
C CYS A 163 -10.33 14.15 6.76
N TRP A 164 -9.78 13.51 7.78
CA TRP A 164 -9.46 14.13 9.04
C TRP A 164 -8.16 14.90 8.86
N LYS A 165 -8.30 16.22 8.66
CA LYS A 165 -7.24 17.17 9.00
C LYS A 165 -6.74 16.79 10.39
N TRP A 166 -5.53 16.23 10.48
CA TRP A 166 -4.76 16.26 11.70
C TRP A 166 -4.50 17.74 11.99
N LYS A 167 -5.43 18.40 12.71
CA LYS A 167 -5.15 19.69 13.32
C LYS A 167 -4.10 19.43 14.38
N SER A 168 -2.84 19.57 14.00
CA SER A 168 -1.76 19.77 14.96
C SER A 168 -2.19 20.94 15.84
N LYS A 169 -2.42 20.68 17.13
CA LYS A 169 -2.62 21.74 18.12
C LYS A 169 -1.31 22.49 18.28
N LYS A 170 -0.99 23.37 17.34
CA LYS A 170 -0.04 24.46 17.52
C LYS A 170 -0.74 25.73 17.10
N ASN A 171 -1.40 26.36 18.07
CA ASN A 171 -1.57 27.80 18.23
C ASN A 171 -2.60 28.05 19.34
N ARG A 172 -2.15 27.96 20.60
CA ARG A 172 -2.79 28.70 21.68
C ARG A 172 -2.18 30.10 21.60
N SER A 173 -2.88 31.02 20.94
CA SER A 173 -2.61 32.45 21.06
C SER A 173 -2.76 32.81 22.53
N THR A 174 -1.65 33.14 23.18
CA THR A 174 -1.67 33.86 24.46
C THR A 174 -1.55 35.34 24.12
N THR A 175 -2.67 36.04 24.04
CA THR A 175 -2.68 37.49 24.21
C THR A 175 -2.35 37.81 25.67
N PRO A 176 -1.35 38.64 25.97
CA PRO A 176 -1.18 39.18 27.31
C PRO A 176 -2.26 40.23 27.56
N ILE A 177 -2.96 40.11 28.67
CA ILE A 177 -3.76 41.22 29.22
C ILE A 177 -2.76 42.24 29.76
N GLN A 178 -2.72 43.42 29.15
CA GLN A 178 -2.08 44.58 29.78
C GLN A 178 -3.05 45.15 30.82
N ALA A 179 -2.51 45.38 32.03
CA ALA A 179 -3.18 46.03 33.14
C ALA A 179 -3.30 47.55 32.92
#